data_AF-A0AAD2D4T7-F1
#
_entry.id   AF-A0AAD2D4T7-F1
#
_cell.length_a   1.000
_cell.length_b   1.000
_cell.length_c   1.000
_cell.angle_alpha   90.00
_cell.angle_beta   90.00
_cell.angle_gamma   90.00
#
_symmetry.space_group_name_H-M   'P 1'
#
loop_
_entity.id
_entity.type
_entity.pdbx_description
1 polymer ?
#
loop_
_entity_poly.entity_id
_entity_poly.type
_entity_poly.pdbx_seq_one_letter_code
_entity_poly.pdbx_strand_id
1 'polypeptide(L)'
;MRKIHYEIWWYGQCFWLLPSFLCFMYNFIYHSDYSKKVCPDDPDCDRRKKNDDSEFKETIKGHALDNFFRIFVYFGIAYYSIDTIYLAVKYGFDMVPCCYTLFLHHIPTVIAAYFMTKLNHYPWFLSFSIFFHCFLIIWPQHKWLNYIYIQGFFCFLYKSNTNPFKRSPLYRKIFWSVLSLFVPTFMLWWFKCSNQNAF
;
A
#
# COMPACT_ATOMS: atom_id res chain seq x y z
N MET A 1 -7.94 -25.08 8.92
CA MET A 1 -7.45 -24.20 7.83
C MET A 1 -7.38 -22.73 8.21
N ARG A 2 -8.45 -22.06 8.68
CA ARG A 2 -8.37 -20.62 9.05
C ARG A 2 -7.25 -20.29 10.06
N LYS A 3 -7.07 -21.11 11.10
CA LYS A 3 -6.01 -20.89 12.10
C LYS A 3 -4.59 -20.89 11.49
N ILE A 4 -4.26 -21.89 10.68
CA ILE A 4 -2.96 -22.00 10.02
C ILE A 4 -2.75 -20.84 9.03
N HIS A 5 -3.79 -20.50 8.27
CA HIS A 5 -3.77 -19.38 7.33
C HIS A 5 -3.49 -18.04 8.03
N TYR A 6 -4.19 -17.79 9.14
CA TYR A 6 -3.99 -16.63 9.99
C TYR A 6 -2.57 -16.60 10.60
N GLU A 7 -2.09 -17.74 11.11
CA GLU A 7 -0.74 -17.83 11.69
C GLU A 7 0.34 -17.54 10.65
N ILE A 8 0.27 -18.13 9.45
CA ILE A 8 1.23 -17.88 8.37
C ILE A 8 1.27 -16.39 8.04
N TRP A 9 0.12 -15.75 7.95
CA TRP A 9 0.05 -14.32 7.66
C TRP A 9 0.59 -13.46 8.78
N TRP A 10 0.19 -13.76 10.02
CA TRP A 10 0.62 -13.03 11.19
C TRP A 10 2.15 -13.12 11.36
N TYR A 11 2.73 -14.32 11.21
CA TYR A 11 4.19 -14.49 11.22
C TYR A 11 4.86 -13.76 10.06
N GLY A 12 4.24 -13.79 8.88
CA GLY A 12 4.67 -12.98 7.74
C GLY A 12 4.72 -11.49 8.10
N GLN A 13 3.64 -10.93 8.65
CA GLN A 13 3.60 -9.53 9.05
C GLN A 13 4.62 -9.20 10.13
N CYS A 14 4.82 -10.07 11.12
CA CYS A 14 5.87 -9.92 12.14
C CYS A 14 7.26 -9.85 11.52
N PHE A 15 7.56 -10.74 10.57
CA PHE A 15 8.83 -10.75 9.85
C PHE A 15 9.02 -9.45 9.04
N TRP A 16 7.96 -8.94 8.42
CA TRP A 16 8.01 -7.76 7.56
C TRP A 16 7.85 -6.42 8.29
N LEU A 17 7.47 -6.42 9.57
CA LEU A 17 7.30 -5.21 10.37
C LEU A 17 8.60 -4.41 10.47
N LEU A 18 9.70 -5.05 10.87
CA LEU A 18 10.98 -4.36 11.04
C LEU A 18 11.52 -3.82 9.70
N PRO A 19 11.57 -4.61 8.61
CA PRO A 19 12.04 -4.06 7.34
C PRO A 19 11.16 -2.95 6.74
N SER A 20 9.84 -3.06 6.88
CA SER A 20 8.93 -1.99 6.41
C SER A 20 9.12 -0.71 7.23
N PHE A 21 9.34 -0.83 8.54
CA PHE A 21 9.69 0.28 9.41
C PHE A 21 11.02 0.95 8.98
N LEU A 22 12.07 0.14 8.75
CA LEU A 22 13.37 0.67 8.31
C LEU A 22 13.28 1.37 6.95
N CYS A 23 12.53 0.80 6.01
CA CYS A 23 12.26 1.41 4.71
C CYS A 23 11.51 2.75 4.85
N PHE A 24 10.48 2.80 5.71
CA PHE A 24 9.77 4.03 6.03
C PHE A 24 10.70 5.09 6.63
N MET A 25 11.45 4.74 7.68
CA MET A 25 12.34 5.67 8.37
C MET A 25 13.43 6.22 7.45
N TYR A 26 14.06 5.34 6.65
CA TYR A 26 15.05 5.75 5.66
C TYR A 26 14.46 6.76 4.67
N ASN A 27 13.31 6.43 4.08
CA ASN A 27 12.66 7.32 3.12
C ASN A 27 12.18 8.62 3.74
N PHE A 28 11.72 8.59 4.99
CA PHE A 28 11.27 9.78 5.68
C PHE A 28 12.44 10.71 6.00
N ILE A 29 13.55 10.18 6.51
CA ILE A 29 14.72 10.98 6.90
C ILE A 29 15.43 11.55 5.66
N TYR A 30 15.73 10.71 4.68
CA TYR A 30 16.59 11.09 3.55
C TYR A 30 15.81 11.61 2.34
N HIS A 31 14.50 11.33 2.25
CA HIS A 31 13.67 11.62 1.08
C HIS A 31 12.28 12.20 1.46
N SER A 32 12.18 12.96 2.55
CA SER A 32 10.91 13.58 2.98
C SER A 32 10.32 14.55 1.95
N ASP A 33 11.18 15.32 1.28
CA ASP A 33 10.79 16.37 0.34
C ASP A 33 11.11 16.00 -1.11
N TYR A 34 10.09 15.49 -1.81
CA TYR A 34 10.17 15.18 -3.23
C TYR A 34 9.96 16.40 -4.13
N SER A 35 9.53 17.55 -3.59
CA SER A 35 9.26 18.74 -4.41
C SER A 35 10.55 19.38 -4.94
N LYS A 36 11.60 19.40 -4.10
CA LYS A 36 12.93 19.93 -4.43
C LYS A 36 13.69 19.12 -5.49
N LYS A 37 13.32 17.86 -5.69
CA LYS A 37 13.98 16.97 -6.65
C LYS A 37 13.52 17.18 -8.09
N VAL A 38 12.39 17.86 -8.29
CA VAL A 38 11.78 18.00 -9.62
C VAL A 38 12.39 19.17 -10.39
N CYS A 39 12.69 20.30 -9.73
CA CYS A 39 13.34 21.47 -10.35
C CYS A 39 13.96 22.36 -9.25
N PRO A 40 15.27 22.24 -8.96
CA PRO A 40 15.96 23.22 -8.15
C PRO A 40 16.26 24.42 -9.06
N ASP A 41 15.49 25.49 -8.90
CA ASP A 41 15.84 26.84 -9.36
C ASP A 41 15.88 27.15 -10.87
N ASP A 42 15.36 26.29 -11.77
CA ASP A 42 15.26 26.60 -13.20
C ASP A 42 13.91 27.27 -13.57
N PRO A 43 13.87 28.58 -13.90
CA PRO A 43 12.64 29.28 -14.33
C PRO A 43 12.08 28.77 -15.67
N ASP A 44 12.83 28.00 -16.45
CA ASP A 44 12.39 27.37 -17.70
C ASP A 44 11.94 25.91 -17.54
N CYS A 45 11.92 25.40 -16.30
CA CYS A 45 11.37 24.09 -15.96
C CYS A 45 9.92 23.91 -16.47
N ASP A 46 9.12 24.98 -16.51
CA ASP A 46 7.75 24.93 -17.06
C ASP A 46 7.69 24.73 -18.58
N ARG A 47 8.76 25.09 -19.32
CA ARG A 47 8.84 24.90 -20.78
C ARG A 47 9.37 23.52 -21.19
N ARG A 48 10.28 22.91 -20.42
CA ARG A 48 10.78 21.53 -20.69
C ARG A 48 9.78 20.43 -20.31
N LYS A 49 8.79 20.74 -19.46
CA LYS A 49 7.72 19.86 -18.97
C LYS A 49 6.89 19.11 -20.03
N LYS A 50 7.02 19.41 -21.32
CA LYS A 50 6.19 18.79 -22.38
C LYS A 50 6.79 17.53 -23.01
N ASN A 51 8.09 17.26 -22.87
CA ASN A 51 8.74 16.28 -23.75
C ASN A 51 9.52 15.14 -23.09
N ASP A 52 9.69 15.06 -21.76
CA ASP A 52 10.62 14.05 -21.23
C ASP A 52 10.10 13.17 -20.08
N ASP A 53 9.62 11.98 -20.48
CA ASP A 53 9.48 10.82 -19.58
C ASP A 53 10.84 10.37 -18.99
N SER A 54 11.97 10.75 -19.61
CA SER A 54 13.31 10.41 -19.11
C SER A 54 13.69 11.20 -17.86
N GLU A 55 13.32 12.48 -17.78
CA GLU A 55 13.55 13.35 -16.62
C GLU A 55 12.72 12.89 -15.41
N PHE A 56 11.50 12.41 -15.63
CA PHE A 56 10.68 11.80 -14.57
C PHE A 56 11.32 10.53 -13.99
N LYS A 57 11.91 9.68 -14.85
CA LYS A 57 12.62 8.46 -14.41
C LYS A 57 13.88 8.80 -13.61
N GLU A 58 14.57 9.90 -13.93
CA GLU A 58 15.72 10.36 -13.15
C GLU A 58 15.34 10.98 -11.80
N THR A 59 14.16 11.60 -11.70
CA THR A 59 13.75 12.34 -10.50
C THR A 59 13.48 11.44 -9.29
N ILE A 60 13.12 10.17 -9.51
CA ILE A 60 12.83 9.22 -8.44
C ILE A 60 13.63 7.92 -8.63
N LYS A 61 14.95 8.03 -8.49
CA LYS A 61 15.86 6.87 -8.49
C LYS A 61 15.60 5.99 -7.28
N GLY A 62 15.43 4.69 -7.53
CA GLY A 62 15.32 3.69 -6.48
C GLY A 62 16.64 3.40 -5.80
N HIS A 63 16.58 2.80 -4.61
CA HIS A 63 17.73 2.33 -3.84
C HIS A 63 17.58 0.85 -3.48
N ALA A 64 18.64 0.23 -2.95
CA ALA A 64 18.65 -1.21 -2.63
C ALA A 64 17.50 -1.64 -1.69
N LEU A 65 17.09 -0.79 -0.73
CA LEU A 65 15.94 -1.09 0.13
C LEU A 65 14.61 -1.17 -0.64
N ASP A 66 14.46 -0.51 -1.79
CA ASP A 66 13.25 -0.61 -2.62
C ASP A 66 13.13 -2.02 -3.22
N ASN A 67 14.25 -2.67 -3.56
CA ASN A 67 14.23 -4.06 -4.03
C ASN A 67 13.79 -5.02 -2.92
N PHE A 68 14.28 -4.82 -1.70
CA PHE A 68 13.85 -5.63 -0.55
C PHE A 68 12.35 -5.44 -0.27
N PHE A 69 11.89 -4.19 -0.30
CA PHE A 69 10.47 -3.86 -0.13
C PHE A 69 9.60 -4.43 -1.26
N ARG A 70 10.12 -4.51 -2.49
CA ARG A 70 9.43 -5.15 -3.61
C ARG A 70 9.20 -6.65 -3.37
N ILE A 71 10.16 -7.35 -2.76
CA ILE A 71 9.99 -8.77 -2.38
C ILE A 71 8.83 -8.92 -1.39
N PHE A 72 8.72 -8.02 -0.41
CA PHE A 72 7.57 -7.99 0.50
C PHE A 72 6.24 -7.83 -0.26
N VAL A 73 6.18 -6.89 -1.21
CA VAL A 73 4.98 -6.67 -2.01
C VAL A 73 4.62 -7.93 -2.83
N TYR A 74 5.60 -8.63 -3.39
CA TYR A 74 5.35 -9.91 -4.08
C TYR A 74 4.80 -10.99 -3.14
N PHE A 75 5.34 -11.10 -1.93
CA PHE A 75 4.79 -11.99 -0.91
C PHE A 75 3.33 -11.64 -0.58
N GLY A 76 3.02 -10.36 -0.41
CA GLY A 76 1.66 -9.87 -0.19
C GLY A 76 0.72 -10.24 -1.35
N ILE A 77 1.14 -10.03 -2.61
CA ILE A 77 0.37 -10.42 -3.80
C ILE A 77 0.08 -11.92 -3.77
N ALA A 78 1.11 -12.76 -3.56
CA ALA A 78 0.95 -14.20 -3.53
C ALA A 78 -0.04 -14.63 -2.44
N TYR A 79 0.14 -14.14 -1.23
CA TYR A 79 -0.74 -14.45 -0.10
C TYR A 79 -2.18 -14.03 -0.36
N TYR A 80 -2.42 -12.76 -0.72
CA TYR A 80 -3.77 -12.26 -0.95
C TYR A 80 -4.45 -12.91 -2.15
N SER A 81 -3.69 -13.31 -3.17
CA SER A 81 -4.25 -14.06 -4.31
C SER A 81 -4.71 -15.45 -3.88
N ILE A 82 -3.87 -16.18 -3.13
CA ILE A 82 -4.22 -17.49 -2.57
C ILE A 82 -5.45 -17.39 -1.67
N ASP A 83 -5.49 -16.38 -0.79
CA ASP A 83 -6.62 -16.19 0.12
C ASP A 83 -7.92 -15.84 -0.62
N THR A 84 -7.84 -14.95 -1.61
CA THR A 84 -8.99 -14.59 -2.45
C THR A 84 -9.56 -15.81 -3.18
N ILE A 85 -8.69 -16.65 -3.75
CA ILE A 85 -9.08 -17.91 -4.40
C ILE A 85 -9.69 -18.87 -3.38
N TYR A 86 -9.07 -19.02 -2.20
CA TYR A 86 -9.58 -19.86 -1.13
C TYR A 86 -10.99 -19.45 -0.69
N LEU A 87 -11.22 -18.16 -0.45
CA LEU A 87 -12.53 -17.63 -0.09
C LEU A 87 -13.57 -17.93 -1.18
N ALA A 88 -13.23 -17.66 -2.44
CA ALA A 88 -14.10 -17.92 -3.58
C ALA A 88 -14.47 -19.40 -3.72
N VAL A 89 -13.48 -20.30 -3.65
CA VAL A 89 -13.71 -21.75 -3.78
C VAL A 89 -14.51 -22.30 -2.59
N LYS A 90 -14.22 -21.84 -1.38
CA LYS A 90 -14.83 -22.39 -0.16
C LYS A 90 -16.25 -21.91 0.09
N TYR A 91 -16.54 -20.63 -0.17
CA TYR A 91 -17.83 -20.02 0.18
C TYR A 91 -18.68 -19.67 -1.04
N GLY A 92 -18.11 -19.61 -2.24
CA GLY A 92 -18.86 -19.32 -3.46
C GLY A 92 -19.67 -18.02 -3.37
N PHE A 93 -20.95 -18.09 -3.74
CA PHE A 93 -21.89 -16.97 -3.62
C PHE A 93 -22.52 -16.82 -2.22
N ASP A 94 -22.34 -17.80 -1.34
CA ASP A 94 -22.94 -17.83 0.01
C ASP A 94 -22.01 -17.19 1.07
N MET A 95 -21.18 -16.23 0.66
CA MET A 95 -20.29 -15.52 1.57
C MET A 95 -21.11 -14.68 2.55
N VAL A 96 -20.89 -14.91 3.85
CA VAL A 96 -21.35 -13.97 4.88
C VAL A 96 -20.77 -12.58 4.63
N PRO A 97 -21.47 -11.48 4.97
CA PRO A 97 -21.08 -10.12 4.59
C PRO A 97 -19.63 -9.74 4.91
N CYS A 98 -19.09 -10.19 6.06
CA CYS A 98 -17.69 -9.94 6.41
C CYS A 98 -16.70 -10.69 5.52
N CYS A 99 -16.96 -11.95 5.18
CA CYS A 99 -16.12 -12.70 4.24
C CYS A 99 -16.17 -12.08 2.84
N TYR A 100 -17.35 -11.68 2.39
CA TYR A 100 -17.53 -11.01 1.10
C TYR A 100 -16.79 -9.67 1.06
N THR A 101 -16.86 -8.90 2.14
CA THR A 101 -16.17 -7.61 2.23
C THR A 101 -14.66 -7.79 2.22
N LEU A 102 -14.13 -8.80 2.92
CA LEU A 102 -12.71 -9.14 2.88
C LEU A 102 -12.26 -9.56 1.48
N PHE A 103 -13.07 -10.39 0.80
CA PHE A 103 -12.85 -10.75 -0.59
C PHE A 103 -12.77 -9.51 -1.50
N LEU A 104 -13.72 -8.58 -1.36
CA LEU A 104 -13.71 -7.29 -2.07
C LEU A 104 -12.57 -6.37 -1.66
N HIS A 105 -12.01 -6.50 -0.46
CA HIS A 105 -10.82 -5.77 -0.03
C HIS A 105 -9.57 -6.31 -0.73
N HIS A 106 -9.45 -7.63 -0.89
CA HIS A 106 -8.25 -8.24 -1.47
C HIS A 106 -8.07 -7.91 -2.96
N ILE A 107 -9.14 -7.83 -3.75
CA ILE A 107 -9.05 -7.53 -5.19
C ILE A 107 -8.31 -6.21 -5.47
N PRO A 108 -8.78 -5.03 -4.99
CA PRO A 108 -8.07 -3.77 -5.18
C PRO A 108 -6.70 -3.74 -4.49
N THR A 109 -6.52 -4.43 -3.36
CA THR A 109 -5.20 -4.57 -2.70
C THR A 109 -4.19 -5.28 -3.61
N VAL A 110 -4.57 -6.40 -4.23
CA VAL A 110 -3.72 -7.14 -5.18
C VAL A 110 -3.41 -6.29 -6.42
N ILE A 111 -4.39 -5.57 -6.97
CA ILE A 111 -4.19 -4.68 -8.11
C ILE A 111 -3.23 -3.53 -7.75
N ALA A 112 -3.43 -2.88 -6.60
CA ALA A 112 -2.55 -1.83 -6.11
C ALA A 112 -1.12 -2.37 -5.92
N ALA A 113 -0.98 -3.50 -5.23
CA ALA A 113 0.29 -4.16 -4.97
C ALA A 113 1.01 -4.55 -6.28
N TYR A 114 0.28 -5.05 -7.29
CA TYR A 114 0.87 -5.32 -8.61
C TYR A 114 1.50 -4.08 -9.23
N PHE A 115 0.80 -2.94 -9.23
CA PHE A 115 1.40 -1.69 -9.73
C PHE A 115 2.55 -1.20 -8.86
N MET A 116 2.49 -1.42 -7.55
CA MET A 116 3.59 -1.11 -6.64
C MET A 116 4.87 -1.86 -6.97
N THR A 117 4.79 -3.14 -7.40
CA THR A 117 6.00 -3.88 -7.80
C THR A 117 6.73 -3.28 -8.99
N LYS A 118 6.06 -2.44 -9.78
CA LYS A 118 6.63 -1.72 -10.93
C LYS A 118 7.23 -0.36 -10.57
N LEU A 119 7.12 0.06 -9.30
CA LEU A 119 7.74 1.30 -8.85
C LEU A 119 9.25 1.13 -8.77
N ASN A 120 9.96 2.16 -9.24
CA ASN A 120 11.41 2.25 -9.03
C ASN A 120 11.74 2.59 -7.58
N HIS A 121 10.87 3.35 -6.91
CA HIS A 121 11.09 3.85 -5.54
C HIS A 121 9.78 3.84 -4.75
N TYR A 122 9.84 3.50 -3.46
CA TYR A 122 8.70 3.51 -2.55
C TYR A 122 8.77 4.71 -1.61
N PRO A 123 7.95 5.75 -1.82
CA PRO A 123 8.06 6.96 -1.02
C PRO A 123 7.59 6.72 0.41
N TRP A 124 8.06 7.55 1.35
CA TRP A 124 7.80 7.37 2.77
C TRP A 124 6.31 7.26 3.12
N PHE A 125 5.42 7.96 2.42
CA PHE A 125 3.98 7.91 2.68
C PHE A 125 3.33 6.60 2.21
N LEU A 126 3.91 5.93 1.21
CA LEU A 126 3.50 4.60 0.75
C LEU A 126 4.05 3.52 1.69
N SER A 127 5.33 3.60 2.06
CA SER A 127 5.94 2.67 3.01
C SER A 127 5.37 2.81 4.41
N PHE A 128 4.98 4.02 4.85
CA PHE A 128 4.24 4.23 6.09
C PHE A 128 2.93 3.45 6.13
N SER A 129 2.14 3.54 5.05
CA SER A 129 0.85 2.84 4.98
C SER A 129 1.02 1.32 5.09
N ILE A 130 2.06 0.78 4.46
CA ILE A 130 2.41 -0.65 4.58
C ILE A 130 2.89 -1.02 5.97
N PHE A 131 3.85 -0.28 6.52
CA PHE A 131 4.39 -0.51 7.86
C PHE A 131 3.24 -0.51 8.89
N PHE A 132 2.35 0.47 8.80
CA PHE A 132 1.26 0.61 9.74
C PHE A 132 0.18 -0.46 9.52
N HIS A 133 0.01 -0.94 8.28
CA HIS A 133 -0.82 -2.11 8.00
C HIS A 133 -0.27 -3.38 8.69
N CYS A 134 1.05 -3.62 8.66
CA CYS A 134 1.67 -4.71 9.44
C CYS A 134 1.35 -4.55 10.93
N PHE A 135 1.49 -3.33 11.46
CA PHE A 135 1.20 -3.01 12.85
C PHE A 135 -0.25 -3.32 13.24
N LEU A 136 -1.22 -3.00 12.39
CA LEU A 136 -2.65 -3.32 12.62
C LEU A 136 -2.93 -4.83 12.68
N ILE A 137 -2.25 -5.62 11.87
CA ILE A 137 -2.45 -7.08 11.82
C ILE A 137 -1.82 -7.77 13.03
N ILE A 138 -0.65 -7.28 13.47
CA ILE A 138 0.05 -7.87 14.61
C ILE A 138 -0.69 -7.59 15.92
N TRP A 139 -1.29 -6.40 16.05
CA TRP A 139 -2.01 -5.96 17.25
C TRP A 139 -3.47 -5.56 16.98
N PRO A 140 -4.34 -6.49 16.55
CA PRO A 140 -5.71 -6.19 16.14
C PRO A 140 -6.61 -5.70 17.29
N GLN A 141 -6.22 -5.96 18.55
CA GLN A 141 -6.94 -5.53 19.75
C GLN A 141 -6.91 -4.02 19.99
N HIS A 142 -5.92 -3.30 19.46
CA HIS A 142 -5.72 -1.88 19.71
C HIS A 142 -6.47 -1.03 18.69
N LYS A 143 -7.79 -0.87 18.88
CA LYS A 143 -8.67 -0.15 17.95
C LYS A 143 -8.22 1.28 17.62
N TRP A 144 -7.51 1.95 18.54
CA TRP A 144 -7.00 3.30 18.33
C TRP A 144 -5.99 3.40 17.18
N LEU A 145 -5.32 2.29 16.84
CA LEU A 145 -4.41 2.23 15.70
C LEU A 145 -5.12 2.53 14.37
N ASN A 146 -6.40 2.18 14.23
CA ASN A 146 -7.15 2.49 13.01
C ASN A 146 -7.19 3.99 12.70
N TYR A 147 -7.19 4.86 13.73
CA TYR A 147 -7.17 6.31 13.51
C TYR A 147 -5.86 6.78 12.87
N ILE A 148 -4.72 6.25 13.33
CA ILE A 148 -3.41 6.56 12.75
C ILE A 148 -3.29 6.00 11.34
N TYR A 149 -3.81 4.80 11.11
CA TYR A 149 -3.85 4.21 9.76
C TYR A 149 -4.67 5.07 8.79
N ILE A 150 -5.85 5.53 9.21
CA ILE A 150 -6.70 6.42 8.41
C ILE A 150 -5.99 7.74 8.12
N GLN A 151 -5.28 8.32 9.10
CA GLN A 151 -4.46 9.52 8.88
C GLN A 151 -3.35 9.26 7.85
N GLY A 152 -2.67 8.13 7.95
CA GLY A 152 -1.70 7.65 6.95
C GLY A 152 -2.30 7.54 5.56
N PHE A 153 -3.49 6.98 5.47
CA PHE A 153 -4.23 6.79 4.23
C PHE A 153 -4.56 8.13 3.57
N PHE A 154 -5.08 9.11 4.32
CA PHE A 154 -5.30 10.47 3.80
C PHE A 154 -4.00 11.16 3.40
N CYS A 155 -2.92 10.98 4.18
CA CYS A 155 -1.60 11.48 3.83
C CYS A 155 -1.10 10.86 2.51
N PHE A 156 -1.28 9.55 2.30
CA PHE A 156 -0.96 8.86 1.06
C PHE A 156 -1.74 9.48 -0.12
N LEU A 157 -3.06 9.64 0.00
CA LEU A 157 -3.89 10.21 -1.06
C LEU A 157 -3.49 11.65 -1.41
N TYR A 158 -3.22 12.47 -0.39
CA TYR A 158 -2.75 13.83 -0.58
C TYR A 158 -1.41 13.85 -1.31
N LYS A 159 -0.38 13.16 -0.78
CA LYS A 159 0.98 13.21 -1.33
C LYS A 159 1.09 12.56 -2.71
N SER A 160 0.40 11.45 -2.96
CA SER A 160 0.36 10.84 -4.30
C SER A 160 -0.33 11.72 -5.35
N ASN A 161 -1.19 12.66 -4.91
CA ASN A 161 -1.80 13.68 -5.77
C ASN A 161 -1.00 15.00 -5.83
N THR A 162 0.24 15.03 -5.34
CA THR A 162 1.18 16.15 -5.50
C THR A 162 2.32 15.80 -6.47
N ASN A 163 3.01 16.81 -7.01
CA ASN A 163 4.20 16.56 -7.83
C ASN A 163 5.33 15.99 -6.94
N PRO A 164 6.19 15.09 -7.49
CA PRO A 164 6.17 14.55 -8.85
C PRO A 164 5.10 13.47 -9.09
N PHE A 165 4.59 12.82 -8.05
CA PHE A 165 3.78 11.60 -8.14
C PHE A 165 2.51 11.71 -8.98
N LYS A 166 1.82 12.86 -8.95
CA LYS A 166 0.61 13.12 -9.74
C LYS A 166 0.82 12.90 -11.25
N ARG A 167 2.04 13.12 -11.74
CA ARG A 167 2.37 12.99 -13.16
C ARG A 167 2.69 11.56 -13.58
N SER A 168 3.04 10.70 -12.64
CA SER A 168 3.39 9.33 -12.94
C SER A 168 2.14 8.49 -13.24
N PRO A 169 2.02 7.87 -14.43
CA PRO A 169 0.92 6.96 -14.71
C PRO A 169 0.84 5.79 -13.72
N LEU A 170 1.98 5.31 -13.21
CA LEU A 170 2.02 4.23 -12.22
C LEU A 170 1.45 4.68 -10.87
N TYR A 171 1.88 5.82 -10.33
CA TYR A 171 1.31 6.33 -9.07
C TYR A 171 -0.16 6.69 -9.21
N ARG A 172 -0.61 7.15 -10.37
CA ARG A 172 -2.05 7.36 -10.63
C ARG A 172 -2.85 6.07 -10.59
N LYS A 173 -2.31 4.97 -11.15
CA LYS A 173 -2.94 3.65 -11.05
C LYS A 173 -3.01 3.19 -9.59
N ILE A 174 -1.91 3.31 -8.84
CA ILE A 174 -1.87 2.96 -7.41
C ILE A 174 -2.87 3.83 -6.64
N PHE A 175 -2.92 5.15 -6.88
CA PHE A 175 -3.87 6.06 -6.24
C PHE A 175 -5.30 5.59 -6.41
N TRP A 176 -5.74 5.27 -7.63
CA TRP A 176 -7.11 4.83 -7.88
C TRP A 176 -7.41 3.45 -7.30
N SER A 177 -6.46 2.51 -7.36
CA SER A 177 -6.60 1.19 -6.74
C SER A 177 -6.65 1.26 -5.21
N VAL A 178 -5.90 2.18 -4.61
CA VAL A 178 -5.96 2.42 -3.17
C VAL A 178 -7.26 3.15 -2.81
N LEU A 179 -7.69 4.14 -3.60
CA LEU A 179 -8.94 4.85 -3.37
C LEU A 179 -10.15 3.90 -3.41
N SER A 180 -10.15 2.90 -4.30
CA SER A 180 -11.25 1.92 -4.33
C SER A 180 -11.32 1.05 -3.07
N LEU A 181 -10.28 0.99 -2.24
CA LEU A 181 -10.31 0.34 -0.92
C LEU A 181 -11.27 1.03 0.06
N PHE A 182 -11.65 2.29 -0.17
CA PHE A 182 -12.65 2.96 0.68
C PHE A 182 -13.96 2.19 0.75
N VAL A 183 -14.41 1.61 -0.36
CA VAL A 183 -15.68 0.88 -0.42
C VAL A 183 -15.65 -0.34 0.51
N PRO A 184 -14.73 -1.32 0.35
CA PRO A 184 -14.67 -2.46 1.25
C PRO A 184 -14.29 -2.06 2.68
N THR A 185 -13.44 -1.05 2.90
CA THR A 185 -13.11 -0.58 4.25
C THR A 185 -14.35 0.01 4.95
N PHE A 186 -15.17 0.79 4.24
CA PHE A 186 -16.44 1.29 4.77
C PHE A 186 -17.41 0.14 5.06
N MET A 187 -17.50 -0.86 4.18
CA MET A 187 -18.32 -2.05 4.40
C MET A 187 -17.86 -2.86 5.63
N LEU A 188 -16.55 -2.99 5.88
CA LEU A 188 -16.02 -3.69 7.08
C LEU A 188 -16.50 -3.00 8.35
N TRP A 189 -16.46 -1.67 8.35
CA TRP A 189 -16.97 -0.86 9.45
C TRP A 189 -18.50 -0.98 9.59
N TRP A 190 -19.24 -0.88 8.48
CA TRP A 190 -20.70 -0.96 8.43
C TRP A 190 -21.24 -2.28 8.98
N PHE A 191 -20.64 -3.40 8.56
CA PHE A 191 -21.00 -4.74 9.03
C PHE A 191 -20.36 -5.11 10.38
N LYS A 192 -19.65 -4.17 11.04
CA LYS A 192 -18.96 -4.37 12.32
C LYS A 192 -18.03 -5.59 12.30
N CYS A 193 -17.37 -5.84 11.18
CA CYS A 193 -16.41 -6.92 11.05
C CYS A 193 -15.23 -6.64 11.98
N SER A 194 -14.88 -7.60 12.84
CA SER A 194 -13.72 -7.45 13.72
C SER A 194 -12.43 -7.64 12.90
N ASN A 195 -11.36 -6.95 13.28
CA ASN A 195 -10.03 -7.20 12.70
C ASN A 195 -9.54 -8.64 12.95
N GLN A 196 -10.15 -9.37 13.89
CA GLN A 196 -9.87 -10.79 14.13
C GLN A 196 -10.66 -11.73 13.18
N ASN A 197 -11.80 -11.27 12.66
CA ASN A 197 -12.65 -12.02 11.74
C ASN A 197 -12.42 -11.60 10.28
N ALA A 198 -11.72 -10.48 10.08
CA ALA A 198 -11.27 -9.98 8.78
C ALA A 198 -9.99 -10.68 8.29
N PHE A 199 -9.44 -11.65 9.03
CA PHE A 199 -8.30 -12.48 8.63
C PHE A 199 -8.47 -13.93 9.12
#